data_AF-A0A5M8SV51-F1
#
_entry.id   AF-A0A5M8SV51-F1
#
_cell.length_a   1.000
_cell.length_b   1.000
_cell.length_c   1.000
_cell.angle_alpha   90.00
_cell.angle_beta   90.00
_cell.angle_gamma   90.00
#
_symmetry.space_group_name_H-M   'P 1'
#
loop_
_entity.id
_entity.type
_entity.pdbx_description
1 polymer ?
#
loop_
_entity_poly.entity_id
_entity_poly.type
_entity_poly.pdbx_seq_one_letter_code
_entity_poly.pdbx_strand_id
1 'polypeptide(L)'
;MDSEQLKFLQRRLRQASVEQPDLKRLKSLLLRIGGTFVVAPPKPDQDIPTLLHSGFVMSGTAKLKRGKASMCHQNVASSWKARKFGIIGIATGYALSEDGLWRQHSWGLLRDGILETTEPRVKYFGILLQGDRADSFASVNAPKES
;
A
#
# COMPACT_ATOMS: atom_id res chain seq x y z
N MET A 1 16.19 -3.08 -12.86
CA MET A 1 16.88 -2.48 -11.70
C MET A 1 18.37 -2.67 -11.91
N ASP A 2 19.13 -1.58 -11.94
CA ASP A 2 20.59 -1.63 -12.06
C ASP A 2 21.27 -1.98 -10.73
N SER A 3 22.59 -2.21 -10.77
CA SER A 3 23.36 -2.67 -9.60
C SER A 3 23.49 -1.60 -8.50
N GLU A 4 23.50 -0.32 -8.84
CA GLU A 4 23.63 0.77 -7.87
C GLU A 4 22.32 1.00 -7.12
N GLN A 5 21.21 1.02 -7.86
CA GLN A 5 19.86 1.08 -7.32
C GLN A 5 19.59 -0.10 -6.38
N LEU A 6 19.99 -1.32 -6.75
CA LEU A 6 19.84 -2.49 -5.88
C LEU A 6 20.64 -2.35 -4.59
N LYS A 7 21.91 -1.93 -4.65
CA LYS A 7 22.75 -1.69 -3.47
C LYS A 7 22.12 -0.64 -2.54
N PHE A 8 21.60 0.44 -3.12
CA PHE A 8 20.91 1.49 -2.37
C PHE A 8 19.67 0.95 -1.65
N LEU A 9 18.81 0.22 -2.36
CA LEU A 9 17.59 -0.37 -1.80
C LEU A 9 17.89 -1.42 -0.72
N GLN A 10 18.90 -2.27 -0.93
CA GLN A 10 19.35 -3.24 0.06
C GLN A 10 19.84 -2.57 1.34
N ARG A 11 20.64 -1.49 1.22
CA ARG A 11 21.12 -0.73 2.37
C ARG A 11 19.95 -0.14 3.16
N ARG A 12 18.98 0.49 2.48
CA ARG A 12 17.78 1.03 3.13
C ARG A 12 16.93 -0.03 3.81
N LEU A 13 16.71 -1.16 3.14
CA LEU A 13 15.95 -2.27 3.70
C LEU A 13 16.62 -2.88 4.92
N ARG A 14 17.95 -3.03 4.89
CA ARG A 14 18.73 -3.49 6.05
C ARG A 14 18.55 -2.55 7.24
N GLN A 15 18.66 -1.24 7.02
CA GLN A 15 18.49 -0.24 8.09
C GLN A 15 17.07 -0.28 8.67
N ALA A 16 16.05 -0.25 7.82
CA ALA A 16 14.66 -0.31 8.26
C ALA A 16 14.34 -1.62 9.01
N SER A 17 14.99 -2.73 8.63
CA SER A 17 14.83 -4.03 9.31
C SER A 17 15.54 -4.13 10.67
N VAL A 18 16.48 -3.22 10.95
CA VAL A 18 17.08 -3.08 12.29
C VAL A 18 16.15 -2.27 13.19
N GLU A 19 15.59 -1.18 12.65
CA GLU A 19 14.64 -0.31 13.35
C GLU A 19 13.30 -1.00 13.62
N GLN A 20 12.81 -1.79 12.66
CA GLN A 20 11.55 -2.53 12.74
C GLN A 20 11.77 -4.00 12.32
N PRO A 21 12.13 -4.89 13.27
CA PRO A 21 12.45 -6.30 12.96
C PRO A 21 11.34 -7.06 12.23
N ASP A 22 10.07 -6.75 12.49
CA ASP A 22 8.92 -7.38 11.81
C ASP A 22 8.90 -7.13 10.30
N LEU A 23 9.59 -6.09 9.79
CA LEU A 23 9.75 -5.87 8.35
C LEU A 23 10.43 -7.06 7.67
N LYS A 24 11.30 -7.81 8.36
CA LYS A 24 11.92 -9.03 7.82
C LYS A 24 10.90 -10.13 7.58
N ARG A 25 9.94 -10.27 8.50
CA ARG A 25 8.85 -11.25 8.40
C ARG A 25 7.91 -10.86 7.27
N LEU A 26 7.53 -9.59 7.20
CA LEU A 26 6.67 -9.08 6.14
C LEU A 26 7.33 -9.23 4.76
N LYS A 27 8.63 -8.90 4.66
CA LYS A 27 9.43 -9.14 3.45
C LYS A 27 9.33 -10.60 3.00
N SER A 28 9.57 -11.54 3.92
CA SER A 28 9.54 -12.97 3.59
C SER A 28 8.15 -13.42 3.13
N LEU A 29 7.10 -12.89 3.75
CA LEU A 29 5.71 -13.15 3.36
C LEU A 29 5.40 -12.61 1.95
N LEU A 30 5.74 -11.35 1.67
CA LEU A 30 5.47 -10.71 0.38
C LEU A 30 6.22 -11.39 -0.77
N LEU A 31 7.50 -11.73 -0.56
CA LEU A 31 8.30 -12.42 -1.58
C LEU A 31 7.81 -13.83 -1.87
N ARG A 32 7.18 -14.51 -0.91
CA ARG A 32 6.52 -15.80 -1.14
C ARG A 32 5.25 -15.66 -2.00
N ILE A 33 4.58 -14.51 -1.96
CA ILE A 33 3.43 -14.21 -2.84
C ILE A 33 3.91 -13.89 -4.27
N GLY A 34 5.08 -13.28 -4.41
CA GLY A 34 5.73 -12.99 -5.68
C GLY A 34 6.65 -11.78 -5.63
N GLY A 35 7.13 -11.34 -6.79
CA GLY A 35 8.09 -10.23 -6.89
C GLY A 35 9.50 -10.62 -6.49
N THR A 36 10.40 -9.64 -6.49
CA THR A 36 11.84 -9.84 -6.30
C THR A 36 12.39 -9.07 -5.11
N PHE A 37 11.72 -7.99 -4.69
CA PHE A 37 12.21 -7.15 -3.60
C PHE A 37 11.09 -6.38 -2.90
N VAL A 38 11.34 -5.95 -1.66
CA VAL A 38 10.44 -5.07 -0.88
C VAL A 38 11.15 -3.76 -0.60
N VAL A 39 10.59 -2.66 -1.10
CA VAL A 39 11.12 -1.32 -0.87
C VAL A 39 10.78 -0.91 0.55
N ALA A 40 11.80 -0.52 1.32
CA ALA A 40 11.60 -0.04 2.68
C ALA A 40 10.80 1.27 2.69
N PRO A 41 9.75 1.40 3.51
CA PRO A 41 9.05 2.66 3.68
C PRO A 41 10.01 3.74 4.25
N PRO A 42 9.72 5.03 4.04
CA PRO A 42 10.57 6.12 4.52
C PRO A 42 10.61 6.24 6.05
N LYS A 43 9.62 5.68 6.74
CA LYS A 43 9.50 5.62 8.21
C LYS A 43 8.98 4.24 8.60
N PRO A 44 9.16 3.79 9.86
CA PRO A 44 8.53 2.57 10.35
C PRO A 44 7.03 2.56 10.07
N ASP A 45 6.57 1.44 9.53
CA ASP A 45 5.18 1.27 9.10
C ASP A 45 4.38 0.63 10.24
N GLN A 46 3.49 1.42 10.85
CA GLN A 46 2.72 1.01 12.02
C GLN A 46 1.72 -0.12 11.70
N ASP A 47 1.40 -0.34 10.41
CA ASP A 47 0.46 -1.38 10.00
C ASP A 47 1.11 -2.76 9.91
N ILE A 48 2.46 -2.88 9.96
CA ILE A 48 3.17 -4.16 9.78
C ILE A 48 2.69 -5.27 10.73
N PRO A 49 2.52 -5.05 12.04
CA PRO A 49 2.00 -6.09 12.93
C PRO A 49 0.62 -6.60 12.49
N THR A 50 -0.27 -5.69 12.11
CA THR A 50 -1.64 -6.01 11.65
C THR A 50 -1.62 -6.70 10.29
N LEU A 51 -0.73 -6.28 9.38
CA LEU A 51 -0.49 -6.92 8.07
C LEU A 51 0.00 -8.36 8.23
N LEU A 52 0.91 -8.61 9.17
CA LEU A 52 1.40 -9.96 9.47
C LEU A 52 0.31 -10.86 10.07
N HIS A 53 -0.58 -10.29 10.88
CA HIS A 53 -1.62 -11.04 11.56
C HIS A 53 -2.86 -11.30 10.68
N SER A 54 -3.28 -10.31 9.90
CA SER A 54 -4.58 -10.30 9.22
C SER A 54 -4.55 -9.83 7.77
N GLY A 55 -3.35 -9.54 7.23
CA GLY A 55 -3.20 -9.13 5.84
C GLY A 55 -3.53 -10.25 4.88
N PHE A 56 -4.12 -9.90 3.74
CA PHE A 56 -4.49 -10.84 2.70
C PHE A 56 -4.29 -10.24 1.30
N VAL A 57 -4.20 -11.12 0.30
CA VAL A 57 -4.14 -10.69 -1.10
C VAL A 57 -5.55 -10.29 -1.56
N MET A 58 -5.70 -9.02 -1.91
CA MET A 58 -6.94 -8.49 -2.47
C MET A 58 -6.96 -8.74 -3.97
N SER A 59 -8.04 -9.37 -4.43
CA SER A 59 -8.23 -9.78 -5.84
C SER A 59 -9.37 -8.98 -6.48
N GLY A 60 -9.36 -8.94 -7.82
CA GLY A 60 -10.35 -8.22 -8.63
C GLY A 60 -9.68 -7.28 -9.62
N THR A 61 -10.45 -6.81 -10.60
CA THR A 61 -9.91 -5.91 -11.63
C THR A 61 -9.62 -4.55 -11.01
N ALA A 62 -8.38 -4.09 -11.14
CA ALA A 62 -7.99 -2.74 -10.74
C ALA A 62 -8.49 -1.72 -11.77
N LYS A 63 -9.39 -0.82 -11.33
CA LYS A 63 -9.87 0.32 -12.09
C LYS A 63 -9.02 1.53 -11.75
N LEU A 64 -8.20 1.97 -12.70
CA LEU A 64 -7.35 3.15 -12.52
C LEU A 64 -8.16 4.44 -12.63
N LYS A 65 -8.18 5.24 -11.57
CA LYS A 65 -8.68 6.62 -11.52
C LYS A 65 -7.56 7.53 -11.03
N ARG A 66 -6.73 7.98 -11.98
CA ARG A 66 -5.50 8.72 -11.72
C ARG A 66 -5.79 9.96 -10.86
N GLY A 67 -5.21 9.99 -9.66
CA GLY A 67 -5.17 11.14 -8.78
C GLY A 67 -3.84 11.87 -8.90
N LYS A 68 -3.45 12.61 -7.85
CA LYS A 68 -2.13 13.26 -7.80
C LYS A 68 -1.02 12.20 -7.69
N ALA A 69 0.05 12.36 -8.46
CA ALA A 69 1.16 11.42 -8.47
C ALA A 69 1.79 11.28 -7.08
N SER A 70 2.16 10.06 -6.71
CA SER A 70 2.79 9.73 -5.42
C SER A 70 1.97 10.09 -4.16
N MET A 71 0.67 10.36 -4.32
CA MET A 71 -0.24 10.75 -3.23
C MET A 71 -1.33 9.69 -2.99
N CYS A 72 -0.99 8.41 -3.03
CA CYS A 72 -1.97 7.31 -2.97
C CYS A 72 -2.87 7.37 -1.73
N HIS A 73 -2.31 7.65 -0.55
CA HIS A 73 -3.07 7.76 0.70
C HIS A 73 -4.05 8.94 0.66
N GLN A 74 -3.61 10.10 0.14
CA GLN A 74 -4.47 11.27 0.03
C GLN A 74 -5.56 11.07 -1.02
N ASN A 75 -5.22 10.50 -2.18
CA ASN A 75 -6.17 10.27 -3.27
C ASN A 75 -7.31 9.33 -2.84
N VAL A 76 -6.97 8.23 -2.16
CA VAL A 76 -8.00 7.30 -1.65
C VAL A 76 -8.80 7.90 -0.50
N ALA A 77 -8.16 8.66 0.40
CA ALA A 77 -8.84 9.38 1.47
C ALA A 77 -9.86 10.40 0.93
N SER A 78 -9.48 11.18 -0.09
CA SER A 78 -10.39 12.11 -0.77
C SER A 78 -11.53 11.38 -1.48
N SER A 79 -11.26 10.22 -2.09
CA SER A 79 -12.30 9.42 -2.75
C SER A 79 -13.30 8.86 -1.74
N TRP A 80 -12.82 8.40 -0.59
CA TRP A 80 -13.65 7.95 0.53
C TRP A 80 -14.53 9.06 1.09
N LYS A 81 -13.94 10.20 1.49
CA LYS A 81 -14.69 11.35 2.06
C LYS A 81 -15.76 11.85 1.10
N ALA A 82 -15.43 11.96 -0.19
CA ALA A 82 -16.36 12.42 -1.20
C ALA A 82 -17.34 11.33 -1.70
N ARG A 83 -17.27 10.11 -1.15
CA ARG A 83 -18.05 8.94 -1.56
C ARG A 83 -18.02 8.69 -3.08
N LYS A 84 -16.85 8.90 -3.69
CA LYS A 84 -16.65 8.81 -5.14
C LYS A 84 -16.40 7.39 -5.61
N PHE A 85 -16.72 7.13 -6.87
CA PHE A 85 -16.39 5.90 -7.61
C PHE A 85 -16.99 4.61 -7.04
N GLY A 86 -17.96 4.70 -6.12
CA GLY A 86 -18.57 3.52 -5.47
C GLY A 86 -17.63 2.80 -4.51
N ILE A 87 -16.68 3.52 -3.90
CA ILE A 87 -15.79 2.96 -2.89
C ILE A 87 -16.57 2.45 -1.68
N ILE A 88 -16.26 1.23 -1.25
CA ILE A 88 -16.89 0.53 -0.11
C ILE A 88 -15.93 0.28 1.06
N GLY A 89 -14.65 0.62 0.88
CA GLY A 89 -13.63 0.55 1.91
C GLY A 89 -12.31 1.11 1.41
N ILE A 90 -11.38 1.30 2.34
CA ILE A 90 -9.99 1.64 2.05
C ILE A 90 -9.13 0.43 2.40
N ALA A 91 -8.11 0.16 1.62
CA ALA A 91 -7.07 -0.78 1.98
C ALA A 91 -5.72 -0.08 2.08
N THR A 92 -4.91 -0.53 3.03
CA THR A 92 -3.52 -0.10 3.22
C THR A 92 -2.63 -1.33 3.35
N GLY A 93 -1.40 -1.25 2.83
CA GLY A 93 -0.47 -2.36 2.81
C GLY A 93 0.61 -2.18 1.76
N TYR A 94 0.88 -3.23 0.99
CA TYR A 94 1.93 -3.26 -0.03
C TYR A 94 1.35 -3.70 -1.37
N ALA A 95 1.76 -3.03 -2.44
CA ALA A 95 1.39 -3.39 -3.80
C ALA A 95 2.63 -3.78 -4.62
N LEU A 96 2.51 -4.87 -5.38
CA LEU A 96 3.54 -5.36 -6.28
C LEU A 96 3.41 -4.65 -7.63
N SER A 97 4.52 -4.15 -8.16
CA SER A 97 4.54 -3.49 -9.46
C SER A 97 5.20 -4.38 -10.52
N GLU A 98 5.07 -4.03 -11.80
CA GLU A 98 5.64 -4.82 -12.90
C GLU A 98 7.16 -4.96 -12.83
N ASP A 99 7.84 -4.01 -12.20
CA ASP A 99 9.28 -4.07 -11.94
C ASP A 99 9.68 -5.10 -10.85
N GLY A 100 8.71 -5.84 -10.30
CA GLY A 100 8.91 -6.86 -9.29
C GLY A 100 9.05 -6.31 -7.86
N LEU A 101 8.89 -5.00 -7.66
CA LEU A 101 9.09 -4.38 -6.36
C LEU A 101 7.75 -4.20 -5.63
N TRP A 102 7.71 -4.66 -4.37
CA TRP A 102 6.64 -4.34 -3.42
C TRP A 102 6.89 -2.97 -2.80
N ARG A 103 5.86 -2.13 -2.77
CA ARG A 103 5.90 -0.77 -2.20
C ARG A 103 4.72 -0.56 -1.28
N GLN A 104 4.93 0.17 -0.19
CA GLN A 104 3.82 0.64 0.65
C GLN A 104 2.83 1.42 -0.21
N HIS A 105 1.54 1.10 -0.06
CA HIS A 105 0.50 1.63 -0.91
C HIS A 105 -0.86 1.62 -0.19
N SER A 106 -1.76 2.48 -0.65
CA SER A 106 -3.16 2.44 -0.25
C SER A 106 -4.05 2.58 -1.49
N TRP A 107 -5.17 1.87 -1.48
CA TRP A 107 -6.10 1.80 -2.60
C TRP A 107 -7.54 1.72 -2.09
N GLY A 108 -8.50 2.06 -2.92
CA GLY A 108 -9.91 1.89 -2.57
C GLY A 108 -10.37 0.47 -2.90
N LEU A 109 -11.35 -0.03 -2.16
CA LEU A 109 -12.10 -1.21 -2.55
C LEU A 109 -13.43 -0.83 -3.18
N LEU A 110 -13.75 -1.50 -4.27
CA LEU A 110 -15.03 -1.46 -4.96
C LEU A 110 -15.76 -2.78 -4.71
N ARG A 111 -17.06 -2.82 -5.00
CA ARG A 111 -17.84 -4.07 -4.93
C ARG A 111 -17.26 -5.18 -5.82
N ASP A 112 -16.69 -4.80 -6.96
CA ASP A 112 -16.23 -5.71 -8.02
C ASP A 112 -14.72 -5.60 -8.30
N GLY A 113 -13.94 -4.96 -7.43
CA GLY A 113 -12.50 -4.86 -7.62
C GLY A 113 -11.82 -3.78 -6.81
N ILE A 114 -10.76 -3.21 -7.39
CA ILE A 114 -9.86 -2.28 -6.72
C ILE A 114 -9.93 -0.91 -7.40
N LEU A 115 -9.99 0.15 -6.62
CA LEU A 115 -9.80 1.52 -7.08
C LEU A 115 -8.33 1.90 -6.90
N GLU A 116 -7.59 1.89 -8.00
CA GLU A 116 -6.19 2.33 -8.04
C GLU A 116 -6.12 3.80 -8.44
N THR A 117 -5.26 4.59 -7.80
CA THR A 117 -5.19 6.04 -8.02
C THR A 117 -3.82 6.55 -8.46
N THR A 118 -2.78 5.70 -8.44
CA THR A 118 -1.42 6.10 -8.80
C THR A 118 -1.00 5.48 -10.12
N GLU A 119 -0.88 4.16 -10.15
CA GLU A 119 -0.40 3.40 -11.31
C GLU A 119 -0.87 1.94 -11.22
N PRO A 120 -1.01 1.23 -12.34
CA PRO A 120 -1.35 -0.19 -12.32
C PRO A 120 -0.38 -1.00 -11.43
N ARG A 121 -0.93 -1.95 -10.69
CA ARG A 121 -0.17 -2.90 -9.87
C ARG A 121 -0.54 -4.32 -10.26
N VAL A 122 0.40 -5.23 -10.05
CA VAL A 122 0.25 -6.66 -10.33
C VAL A 122 -0.51 -7.36 -9.22
N LYS A 123 -0.23 -7.01 -7.94
CA LYS A 123 -0.88 -7.59 -6.77
C LYS A 123 -1.03 -6.56 -5.65
N TYR A 124 -1.99 -6.80 -4.78
CA TYR A 124 -2.30 -5.96 -3.63
C TYR A 124 -2.36 -6.84 -2.38
N PHE A 125 -1.47 -6.64 -1.42
CA PHE A 125 -1.49 -7.33 -0.13
C PHE A 125 -1.70 -6.30 0.97
N GLY A 126 -2.79 -6.42 1.73
CA GLY A 126 -3.12 -5.39 2.70
C GLY A 126 -4.17 -5.80 3.69
N ILE A 127 -4.54 -4.84 4.53
CA ILE A 127 -5.67 -4.92 5.46
C ILE A 127 -6.81 -4.05 4.97
N LEU A 128 -8.04 -4.46 5.28
CA LEU A 128 -9.25 -3.72 4.94
C LEU A 128 -9.66 -2.80 6.10
N LEU A 129 -9.85 -1.52 5.77
CA LEU A 129 -10.41 -0.50 6.63
C LEU A 129 -11.84 -0.19 6.15
N GLN A 130 -12.81 -0.34 7.05
CA GLN A 130 -14.23 -0.05 6.83
C GLN A 130 -14.79 0.75 8.01
N GLY A 131 -15.90 1.45 7.77
CA GLY A 131 -16.55 2.31 8.77
C GLY A 131 -15.56 3.27 9.42
N ASP A 132 -15.59 3.34 10.74
CA ASP A 132 -14.77 4.25 11.56
C ASP A 132 -13.26 4.16 11.28
N ARG A 133 -12.75 2.98 10.89
CA ARG A 133 -11.33 2.83 10.53
C ARG A 133 -11.00 3.50 9.22
N ALA A 134 -11.89 3.41 8.23
CA ALA A 134 -11.73 4.12 6.97
C ALA A 134 -11.90 5.63 7.16
N ASP A 135 -12.82 6.05 8.02
CA ASP A 135 -13.02 7.45 8.40
C ASP A 135 -11.79 8.04 9.11
N SER A 136 -11.19 7.27 10.02
CA SER A 136 -9.96 7.65 10.73
C SER A 136 -8.79 7.79 9.76
N PHE A 137 -8.59 6.79 8.89
CA PHE A 137 -7.56 6.86 7.84
C PHE A 137 -7.76 8.09 6.96
N ALA A 138 -8.98 8.33 6.50
CA ALA A 138 -9.27 9.44 5.62
C ALA A 138 -9.11 10.80 6.32
N SER A 139 -9.41 10.89 7.61
CA SER A 139 -9.26 12.12 8.39
C SER A 139 -7.79 12.54 8.55
N VAL A 140 -6.89 11.58 8.73
CA VAL A 140 -5.44 11.84 8.85
C VAL A 140 -4.78 12.14 7.51
N ASN A 141 -5.28 11.58 6.40
CA ASN A 141 -4.62 11.64 5.10
C ASN A 141 -5.25 12.61 4.09
N ALA A 142 -6.53 12.97 4.23
CA ALA A 142 -7.14 13.92 3.31
C ALA A 142 -6.49 15.31 3.45
N PRO A 143 -6.38 16.09 2.35
CA PRO A 143 -5.94 17.47 2.44
C PRO A 143 -6.85 18.24 3.41
N LYS A 144 -6.25 19.09 4.24
CA LYS A 144 -7.01 20.02 5.08
C LYS A 144 -7.72 21.01 4.15
N GLU A 145 -9.02 21.21 4.36
CA GLU A 145 -9.73 22.32 3.74
C GLU A 145 -9.13 23.61 4.28
N SER A 146 -8.69 24.48 3.37
CA SER A 146 -8.11 25.80 3.64
C SER A 146 -9.20 26.81 3.94
#